data_AF-A0A0Q0X947-F1
#
_entry.id   AF-A0A0Q0X947-F1
#
_cell.length_a   1.000
_cell.length_b   1.000
_cell.length_c   1.000
_cell.angle_alpha   90.00
_cell.angle_beta   90.00
_cell.angle_gamma   90.00
#
_symmetry.space_group_name_H-M   'P 1'
#
loop_
_entity.id
_entity.type
_entity.pdbx_description
1 polymer ?
#
loop_
_entity_poly.entity_id
_entity_poly.type
_entity_poly.pdbx_seq_one_letter_code
_entity_poly.pdbx_strand_id
1 'polypeptide(L)'
;MAAPYTDEEKTAFVEQIITLITQGSSISKACKEVGIATSSYMLWLSRSEQYARDHARAMESRADVIFEEIIEIADSTENDIITNEEGREITNHNVIQRDRLRVDARKWVAAKMNPKKYSDKYSVDHTTKGESISQVTRTIVDPHGT
;
A
#
# COMPACT_ATOMS: atom_id res chain seq x y z
N MET A 1 -4.27 22.05 -30.02
CA MET A 1 -4.15 22.50 -28.61
C MET A 1 -2.72 22.25 -28.19
N ALA A 2 -1.98 23.30 -27.78
CA ALA A 2 -0.68 23.09 -27.16
C ALA A 2 -0.87 22.24 -25.90
N ALA A 3 0.03 21.28 -25.66
CA ALA A 3 0.03 20.55 -24.41
C ALA A 3 0.25 21.55 -23.26
N PRO A 4 -0.52 21.49 -22.16
CA PRO A 4 -0.44 22.48 -21.08
C PRO A 4 0.89 22.49 -20.32
N TYR A 5 1.77 21.52 -20.57
CA TYR A 5 3.07 21.38 -19.93
C TYR A 5 4.11 20.93 -20.96
N THR A 6 5.33 21.46 -20.86
CA THR A 6 6.50 20.97 -21.61
C THR A 6 6.94 19.60 -21.06
N ASP A 7 7.84 18.92 -21.78
CA ASP A 7 8.32 17.61 -21.32
C ASP A 7 9.29 17.76 -20.13
N GLU A 8 10.05 18.86 -20.08
CA GLU A 8 10.91 19.21 -18.94
C GLU A 8 10.08 19.46 -17.67
N GLU A 9 8.99 20.23 -17.78
CA GLU A 9 8.07 20.48 -16.66
C GLU A 9 7.44 19.19 -16.14
N LYS A 10 6.96 18.32 -17.05
CA LYS A 10 6.40 17.01 -16.67
C LYS A 10 7.42 16.17 -15.92
N THR A 11 8.67 16.13 -16.40
CA THR A 11 9.74 15.37 -15.77
C THR A 11 9.97 15.87 -14.34
N ALA A 12 10.11 17.19 -14.16
CA ALA A 12 10.32 17.79 -12.85
C ALA A 12 9.15 17.51 -11.89
N PHE A 13 7.90 17.61 -12.35
CA PHE A 13 6.74 17.30 -11.52
C PHE A 13 6.68 15.81 -11.13
N VAL A 14 6.98 14.91 -12.06
CA VAL A 14 7.00 13.47 -11.80
C VAL A 14 8.05 13.12 -10.76
N GLU A 15 9.26 13.66 -10.87
CA GLU A 15 10.34 13.44 -9.90
C GLU A 15 9.99 13.94 -8.49
N GLN A 16 9.39 15.13 -8.38
CA GLN A 16 8.92 15.67 -7.10
C GLN A 16 7.83 14.79 -6.47
N ILE A 17 6.84 14.37 -7.27
CA ILE A 17 5.75 13.49 -6.80
C ILE A 17 6.29 12.14 -6.35
N ILE A 18 7.20 11.54 -7.12
CA ILE A 18 7.85 10.27 -6.79
C ILE A 18 8.62 10.39 -5.46
N THR A 19 9.32 11.51 -5.25
CA THR A 19 10.03 11.78 -3.99
C THR A 19 9.06 11.83 -2.81
N LEU A 20 7.96 12.57 -2.92
CA LEU A 20 6.94 12.66 -1.87
C LEU A 20 6.27 11.31 -1.58
N ILE A 21 5.98 10.52 -2.62
CA ILE A 21 5.41 9.17 -2.48
C ILE A 21 6.38 8.27 -1.72
N THR A 22 7.66 8.29 -2.09
CA THR A 22 8.72 7.52 -1.43
C THR A 22 8.79 7.84 0.06
N GLN A 23 8.50 9.08 0.45
CA GLN A 23 8.44 9.54 1.84
C GLN A 23 7.11 9.23 2.56
N GLY A 24 6.21 8.45 1.96
CA GLY A 24 4.95 8.03 2.59
C GLY A 24 3.69 8.71 2.05
N SER A 25 3.81 9.83 1.31
CA SER A 25 2.64 10.59 0.85
C SER A 25 1.75 9.80 -0.10
N SER A 26 0.44 9.99 0.03
CA SER A 26 -0.50 9.47 -0.98
C SER A 26 -0.31 10.23 -2.30
N ILE A 27 -0.62 9.56 -3.42
CA ILE A 27 -0.50 10.17 -4.75
C ILE A 27 -1.32 11.47 -4.84
N SER A 28 -2.53 11.47 -4.27
CA SER A 28 -3.38 12.66 -4.26
C SER A 28 -2.76 13.81 -3.46
N LYS A 29 -2.18 13.52 -2.29
CA LYS A 29 -1.49 14.53 -1.47
C LYS A 29 -0.26 15.08 -2.21
N ALA A 30 0.56 14.20 -2.77
CA ALA A 30 1.75 14.58 -3.52
C ALA A 30 1.42 15.44 -4.76
N CYS A 31 0.41 15.05 -5.54
CA CYS A 31 -0.05 15.84 -6.69
C CYS A 31 -0.55 17.24 -6.26
N LYS A 32 -1.33 17.29 -5.15
CA LYS A 32 -1.83 18.56 -4.61
C LYS A 32 -0.70 19.47 -4.16
N GLU A 33 0.33 18.92 -3.51
CA GLU A 33 1.50 19.66 -3.03
C GLU A 33 2.32 20.25 -4.19
N VAL A 34 2.48 19.49 -5.27
CA VAL A 34 3.17 19.93 -6.50
C VAL A 34 2.28 20.83 -7.36
N GLY A 35 0.99 20.95 -7.06
CA GLY A 35 0.07 21.85 -7.76
C GLY A 35 -0.47 21.32 -9.09
N ILE A 36 -0.50 19.99 -9.27
CA ILE A 36 -1.04 19.37 -10.48
C ILE A 36 -2.23 18.46 -10.19
N ALA A 37 -3.10 18.26 -11.18
CA ALA A 37 -4.19 17.31 -11.07
C ALA A 37 -3.67 15.87 -11.06
N THR A 38 -4.21 15.03 -10.16
CA THR A 38 -3.87 13.60 -10.12
C THR A 38 -4.16 12.90 -11.44
N SER A 39 -5.18 13.32 -12.19
CA SER A 39 -5.48 12.78 -13.53
C SER A 39 -4.35 13.03 -14.54
N SER A 40 -3.70 14.20 -14.50
CA SER A 40 -2.55 14.51 -15.36
C SER A 40 -1.38 13.58 -15.05
N TYR A 41 -1.07 13.39 -13.75
CA TYR A 41 -0.02 12.47 -13.32
C TYR A 41 -0.29 11.03 -13.79
N MET A 42 -1.50 10.53 -13.57
CA MET A 42 -1.90 9.18 -14.03
C MET A 42 -1.80 9.02 -15.55
N LEU A 43 -2.18 10.06 -16.30
CA LEU A 43 -2.03 10.07 -17.75
C LEU A 43 -0.56 9.96 -18.17
N TRP A 44 0.35 10.68 -17.51
CA TRP A 44 1.78 10.62 -17.81
C TRP A 44 2.37 9.26 -17.47
N LEU A 45 1.98 8.64 -16.36
CA LEU A 45 2.38 7.27 -16.02
C LEU A 45 1.95 6.28 -17.11
N SER A 46 0.72 6.39 -17.63
CA SER A 46 0.23 5.49 -18.69
C SER A 46 0.93 5.64 -20.04
N ARG A 47 1.62 6.76 -20.27
CA ARG A 47 2.25 7.10 -21.56
C ARG A 47 3.76 6.96 -21.56
N SER A 48 4.38 6.78 -20.39
CA SER A 48 5.83 6.67 -20.24
C SER A 48 6.17 5.45 -19.37
N GLU A 49 6.81 4.47 -19.99
CA GLU A 49 7.25 3.26 -19.28
C GLU A 49 8.27 3.59 -18.19
N GLN A 50 9.13 4.59 -18.43
CA GLN A 50 10.09 5.07 -17.43
C GLN A 50 9.38 5.59 -16.17
N TYR A 51 8.38 6.47 -16.34
CA TYR A 51 7.63 7.01 -15.20
C TYR A 51 6.85 5.93 -14.46
N ALA A 52 6.25 4.99 -15.19
CA ALA A 52 5.55 3.86 -14.58
C ALA A 52 6.50 2.99 -13.73
N ARG A 53 7.72 2.71 -14.21
CA ARG A 53 8.73 1.95 -13.47
C ARG A 53 9.19 2.69 -12.22
N ASP A 54 9.49 3.97 -12.32
CA ASP A 54 9.96 4.75 -11.17
C ASP A 54 8.86 4.94 -10.12
N HIS A 55 7.61 5.16 -10.56
CA HIS A 55 6.45 5.16 -9.68
C HIS A 55 6.26 3.82 -8.97
N ALA A 56 6.41 2.69 -9.67
CA ALA A 56 6.30 1.36 -9.05
C ALA A 56 7.34 1.17 -7.94
N ARG A 57 8.60 1.59 -8.16
CA ARG A 57 9.65 1.58 -7.14
C ARG A 57 9.32 2.48 -5.94
N ALA A 58 8.81 3.68 -6.20
CA ALA A 58 8.36 4.58 -5.13
C ALA A 58 7.24 3.97 -4.30
N MET A 59 6.32 3.23 -4.91
CA MET A 59 5.26 2.52 -4.20
C MET A 59 5.79 1.37 -3.34
N GLU A 60 6.85 0.69 -3.77
CA GLU A 60 7.56 -0.31 -2.93
C GLU A 60 8.20 0.36 -1.71
N SER A 61 8.93 1.47 -1.88
CA SER A 61 9.52 2.21 -0.76
C SER A 61 8.47 2.83 0.16
N ARG A 62 7.36 3.32 -0.40
CA ARG A 62 6.23 3.83 0.38
C ARG A 62 5.63 2.76 1.29
N ALA A 63 5.60 1.50 0.83
CA ALA A 63 5.13 0.40 1.67
C ALA A 63 5.99 0.25 2.92
N ASP A 64 7.31 0.45 2.80
CA ASP A 64 8.24 0.39 3.92
C ASP A 64 7.96 1.50 4.93
N VAL A 65 7.79 2.75 4.47
CA VAL A 65 7.45 3.88 5.35
C VAL A 65 6.13 3.65 6.08
N ILE A 66 5.09 3.22 5.36
CA ILE A 66 3.77 2.92 5.94
C ILE A 66 3.87 1.80 6.98
N PHE A 67 4.76 0.83 6.76
CA PHE A 67 4.99 -0.27 7.68
C PHE A 67 5.68 0.20 8.95
N GLU A 68 6.71 1.05 8.86
CA GLU A 68 7.38 1.63 10.04
C GLU A 68 6.43 2.50 10.89
N GLU A 69 5.54 3.28 10.26
CA GLU A 69 4.51 4.06 10.98
C GLU A 69 3.59 3.20 11.87
N ILE A 70 3.47 1.89 11.63
CA ILE A 70 2.67 1.01 12.48
C ILE A 70 3.21 0.97 13.90
N ILE A 71 4.53 0.97 14.06
CA ILE A 71 5.19 0.92 15.38
C ILE A 71 4.86 2.20 16.14
N GLU A 72 5.03 3.35 15.50
CA GLU A 72 4.73 4.65 16.09
C GLU A 72 3.27 4.76 16.54
N ILE A 73 2.32 4.24 15.75
CA ILE A 73 0.90 4.25 16.11
C ILE A 73 0.60 3.28 17.25
N ALA A 74 1.23 2.10 17.26
CA ALA A 74 1.01 1.10 18.28
C ALA A 74 1.57 1.53 19.66
N ASP A 75 2.68 2.27 19.66
CA ASP A 75 3.33 2.75 20.89
C ASP A 75 2.76 4.10 21.38
N SER A 76 1.94 4.77 20.57
CA SER A 76 1.28 6.03 20.94
C SER A 76 0.24 5.78 22.04
N THR A 77 0.29 6.60 23.09
CA THR A 77 -0.70 6.62 24.19
C THR A 77 -1.48 7.94 24.21
N GLU A 78 -1.41 8.70 23.12
CA GLU A 78 -1.98 10.04 23.04
C GLU A 78 -3.51 10.00 23.07
N ASN A 79 -4.10 10.66 24.08
CA ASN A 79 -5.55 10.79 24.26
C ASN A 79 -6.26 9.48 24.66
N ASP A 80 -5.54 8.48 25.16
CA ASP A 80 -6.11 7.24 25.70
C ASP A 80 -6.97 7.47 26.95
N ILE A 81 -6.71 8.55 27.68
CA ILE A 81 -7.45 8.97 28.86
C ILE A 81 -8.06 10.34 28.59
N ILE A 82 -9.36 10.48 28.84
CA ILE A 82 -10.09 11.75 28.79
C ILE A 82 -10.81 11.99 30.11
N THR A 83 -11.02 13.25 30.46
CA THR A 83 -11.81 13.62 31.63
C THR A 83 -13.27 13.73 31.23
N ASN A 84 -14.17 13.05 31.95
CA ASN A 84 -15.61 13.16 31.75
C ASN A 84 -16.18 14.44 32.37
N GLU A 85 -17.48 14.68 32.17
CA GLU A 85 -18.19 15.86 32.73
C GLU A 85 -18.14 15.93 34.27
N GLU A 86 -17.92 14.79 34.94
CA GLU A 86 -17.80 14.69 36.40
C GLU A 86 -16.35 14.89 36.91
N GLY A 87 -15.40 15.20 36.02
CA GLY A 87 -13.99 15.39 36.39
C GLY A 87 -13.22 14.07 36.59
N ARG A 88 -13.79 12.91 36.25
CA ARG A 88 -13.13 11.60 36.35
C ARG A 88 -12.40 11.24 35.07
N GLU A 89 -11.22 10.67 35.21
CA GLU A 89 -10.48 10.07 34.11
C GLU A 89 -11.15 8.78 33.66
N ILE A 90 -11.46 8.71 32.36
CA ILE A 90 -12.04 7.54 31.71
C ILE A 90 -11.23 7.19 30.47
N THR A 91 -11.22 5.90 30.12
CA THR A 91 -10.54 5.42 28.91
C THR A 91 -11.29 5.86 27.65
N ASN A 92 -10.59 6.45 26.70
CA ASN A 92 -11.11 6.89 25.42
C ASN A 92 -11.08 5.74 24.40
N HIS A 93 -12.09 4.88 24.46
CA HIS A 93 -12.20 3.75 23.54
C HIS A 93 -12.23 4.15 22.05
N ASN A 94 -12.64 5.37 21.70
CA ASN A 94 -12.65 5.83 20.32
C ASN A 94 -11.23 5.95 19.75
N VAL A 95 -10.28 6.46 20.53
CA VAL A 95 -8.87 6.61 20.12
C VAL A 95 -8.22 5.24 19.95
N ILE A 96 -8.40 4.36 20.94
CA ILE A 96 -7.87 2.99 20.90
C ILE A 96 -8.39 2.23 19.65
N GLN A 97 -9.69 2.31 19.39
CA GLN A 97 -10.30 1.64 18.23
C GLN A 97 -9.87 2.28 16.89
N ARG A 98 -9.69 3.60 16.86
CA ARG A 98 -9.16 4.31 15.69
C ARG A 98 -7.73 3.87 15.40
N ASP A 99 -6.88 3.79 16.42
CA ASP A 99 -5.46 3.48 16.23
C ASP A 99 -5.27 2.01 15.86
N ARG A 100 -6.08 1.10 16.42
CA ARG A 100 -6.22 -0.27 15.91
C ARG A 100 -6.59 -0.30 14.42
N LEU A 101 -7.63 0.44 14.02
CA LEU A 101 -8.06 0.51 12.62
C LEU A 101 -6.95 1.08 11.71
N ARG A 102 -6.19 2.08 12.18
CA ARG A 102 -5.06 2.66 11.44
C ARG A 102 -3.95 1.63 11.22
N VAL A 103 -3.61 0.85 12.24
CA VAL A 103 -2.62 -0.23 12.14
C VAL A 103 -3.08 -1.29 11.13
N ASP A 104 -4.32 -1.76 11.24
CA ASP A 104 -4.85 -2.81 10.36
C ASP A 104 -4.95 -2.33 8.90
N ALA A 105 -5.40 -1.10 8.67
CA ALA A 105 -5.44 -0.51 7.34
C ALA A 105 -4.03 -0.39 6.73
N ARG A 106 -3.02 0.01 7.51
CA ARG A 106 -1.63 0.12 7.05
C ARG A 106 -1.02 -1.24 6.72
N LYS A 107 -1.25 -2.27 7.54
CA LYS A 107 -0.85 -3.65 7.22
C LYS A 107 -1.43 -4.10 5.89
N TRP A 108 -2.73 -3.89 5.68
CA TRP A 108 -3.40 -4.27 4.44
C TRP A 108 -2.82 -3.53 3.22
N VAL A 109 -2.62 -2.21 3.34
CA VAL A 109 -2.03 -1.41 2.25
C VAL A 109 -0.60 -1.85 1.93
N ALA A 110 0.26 -2.01 2.95
CA ALA A 110 1.65 -2.43 2.76
C ALA A 110 1.74 -3.82 2.10
N ALA A 111 0.88 -4.76 2.52
CA ALA A 111 0.78 -6.09 1.92
C ALA A 111 0.34 -6.05 0.44
N LYS A 112 -0.50 -5.08 0.04
CA LYS A 112 -0.90 -4.90 -1.36
C LYS A 112 0.14 -4.17 -2.20
N MET A 113 0.89 -3.23 -1.62
CA MET A 113 1.94 -2.49 -2.31
C MET A 113 3.19 -3.34 -2.54
N ASN A 114 3.60 -4.13 -1.56
CA ASN A 114 4.74 -5.04 -1.68
C ASN A 114 4.40 -6.44 -1.13
N PRO A 115 3.65 -7.26 -1.89
CA PRO A 115 3.23 -8.59 -1.45
C PRO A 115 4.38 -9.53 -1.14
N LYS A 116 5.52 -9.37 -1.81
CA LYS A 116 6.71 -10.22 -1.58
C LYS A 116 7.27 -10.05 -0.17
N LYS A 117 7.25 -8.82 0.35
CA LYS A 117 7.80 -8.45 1.65
C LYS A 117 6.77 -8.54 2.77
N TYR A 118 5.54 -8.09 2.51
CA TYR A 118 4.53 -7.84 3.54
C TYR A 118 3.26 -8.69 3.43
N SER A 119 3.15 -9.60 2.45
CA SER A 119 2.03 -10.55 2.44
C SER A 119 2.19 -11.58 3.54
N ASP A 120 1.07 -12.00 4.12
CA ASP A 120 1.01 -13.18 4.98
C ASP A 120 1.51 -14.40 4.19
N LYS A 121 2.55 -15.04 4.72
CA LYS A 121 3.09 -16.28 4.14
C LYS A 121 2.37 -17.45 4.79
N TYR A 122 1.41 -18.01 4.08
CA TYR A 122 0.86 -19.31 4.43
C TYR A 122 1.73 -20.38 3.78
N SER A 123 2.42 -21.19 4.59
CA SER A 123 2.95 -22.46 4.11
C SER A 123 1.75 -23.38 3.86
N VAL A 124 1.28 -23.43 2.62
CA VAL A 124 0.36 -24.49 2.21
C VAL A 124 1.19 -25.76 2.15
N ASP A 125 1.11 -26.55 3.22
CA ASP A 125 1.76 -27.85 3.27
C ASP A 125 0.99 -28.78 2.33
N HIS A 126 1.53 -28.98 1.14
CA HIS A 126 1.02 -29.95 0.17
C HIS A 126 1.49 -31.35 0.58
N THR A 127 1.04 -31.81 1.76
CA THR A 127 1.27 -33.18 2.23
C THR A 127 0.01 -34.01 2.05
N THR A 128 0.16 -35.15 1.38
CA THR A 128 -0.85 -36.20 1.45
C THR A 128 -0.43 -37.09 2.60
N LYS A 129 -0.98 -36.88 3.80
CA LYS A 129 -0.62 -37.66 5.01
C LYS A 129 0.90 -37.66 5.35
N GLY A 130 1.58 -36.52 5.22
CA GLY A 130 2.98 -36.36 5.61
C GLY A 130 4.02 -36.72 4.55
N GLU A 131 3.60 -37.15 3.35
CA GLU A 131 4.51 -37.36 2.22
C GLU A 131 4.39 -36.21 1.20
N SER A 132 5.55 -35.69 0.76
CA SER A 132 5.63 -34.66 -0.27
C SER A 132 5.03 -35.16 -1.58
N ILE A 133 4.22 -34.33 -2.25
CA ILE A 133 3.66 -34.69 -3.57
C ILE A 133 4.82 -34.93 -4.55
N SER A 134 5.05 -36.21 -4.87
CA SER A 134 6.14 -36.65 -5.76
C SER A 134 5.73 -36.65 -7.22
N GLN A 135 4.43 -36.71 -7.51
CA GLN A 135 3.92 -36.80 -8.88
C GLN A 135 2.52 -36.21 -9.00
N VAL A 136 2.30 -35.40 -10.04
CA VAL A 136 0.97 -34.90 -10.42
C VAL A 136 0.57 -35.57 -11.74
N THR A 137 -0.40 -36.47 -11.68
CA THR A 137 -0.96 -37.13 -12.88
C THR A 137 -2.23 -36.39 -13.32
N ARG A 138 -2.23 -35.87 -14.55
CA ARG A 138 -3.44 -35.31 -15.19
C ARG A 138 -4.10 -36.37 -16.05
N THR A 139 -5.30 -36.79 -15.69
CA THR A 139 -6.15 -37.63 -16.55
C THR A 139 -7.09 -36.72 -17.32
N ILE A 140 -6.89 -36.62 -18.63
CA ILE A 140 -7.84 -35.98 -19.55
C ILE A 140 -8.78 -37.09 -19.99
N VAL A 141 -10.03 -37.03 -19.56
CA VAL A 141 -11.07 -37.94 -20.02
C VAL A 141 -11.72 -37.28 -21.24
N ASP A 142 -11.48 -37.83 -22.42
CA ASP A 142 -12.20 -37.41 -23.61
C ASP A 142 -13.69 -37.74 -23.43
N PRO A 143 -14.61 -36.77 -23.62
CA PRO A 143 -16.04 -36.98 -23.41
C PRO A 143 -16.72 -37.79 -24.52
N HIS A 144 -15.98 -38.30 -25.51
CA HIS A 144 -16.52 -39.09 -26.62
C HIS A 144 -15.85 -40.47 -26.66
N GLY A 145 -16.47 -41.44 -25.99
CA GLY A 145 -15.94 -42.81 -25.90
C GLY A 145 -16.93 -43.86 -25.38
N THR A 146 -18.10 -43.95 -26.00
CA THR A 146 -18.84 -45.21 -26.32
C THR A 146 -19.78 -44.93 -27.48
#